data_AF-A0A1I0VZA8-F1
#
_entry.id   AF-A0A1I0VZA8-F1
#
_cell.length_a   1.000
_cell.length_b   1.000
_cell.length_c   1.000
_cell.angle_alpha   90.00
_cell.angle_beta   90.00
_cell.angle_gamma   90.00
#
_symmetry.space_group_name_H-M   'P 1'
#
loop_
_entity.id
_entity.type
_entity.pdbx_description
1 polymer ?
#
loop_
_entity_poly.entity_id
_entity_poly.type
_entity_poly.pdbx_seq_one_letter_code
_entity_poly.pdbx_strand_id
1 'polypeptide(L)'
;MRVSEREREQGRTRVRERLLVGVLLLVVSGFALLLLAGHGPWAGPVLVTITQSHGINEGDVVVVVGWLAAAVCAALLVRRR
;
A
#
# COMPACT_ATOMS: atom_id res chain seq x y z
N MET A 1 -22.78 3.22 -34.55
CA MET A 1 -23.35 2.91 -33.22
C MET A 1 -22.43 2.04 -32.34
N ARG A 2 -21.80 0.96 -32.84
CA ARG A 2 -20.91 0.05 -32.06
C ARG A 2 -19.62 0.65 -31.47
N VAL A 3 -19.11 1.76 -31.99
CA VAL A 3 -17.87 2.40 -31.49
C VAL A 3 -18.09 3.09 -30.13
N SER A 4 -19.27 3.71 -29.94
CA SER A 4 -19.64 4.41 -28.70
C SER A 4 -19.76 3.50 -27.48
N GLU A 5 -20.23 2.25 -27.66
CA GLU A 5 -20.33 1.27 -26.56
C GLU A 5 -18.95 0.82 -26.05
N ARG A 6 -17.99 0.60 -26.97
CA ARG A 6 -16.64 0.15 -26.59
C ARG A 6 -15.89 1.20 -25.76
N GLU A 7 -16.03 2.48 -26.09
CA GLU A 7 -15.37 3.55 -25.33
C GLU A 7 -15.94 3.69 -23.91
N ARG A 8 -17.25 3.52 -23.74
CA ARG A 8 -17.90 3.54 -22.43
C ARG A 8 -17.48 2.35 -21.56
N GLU A 9 -17.33 1.19 -22.16
CA GLU A 9 -16.90 -0.03 -21.47
C GLU A 9 -15.41 0.01 -21.07
N GLN A 10 -14.56 0.55 -21.94
CA GLN A 10 -13.15 0.84 -21.64
C GLN A 10 -12.99 1.94 -20.57
N GLY A 11 -13.87 2.93 -20.52
CA GLY A 11 -13.89 3.93 -19.45
C GLY A 11 -14.22 3.30 -18.09
N ARG A 12 -15.25 2.45 -18.05
CA ARG A 12 -15.71 1.79 -16.81
C ARG A 12 -14.68 0.82 -16.23
N THR A 13 -14.00 0.05 -17.09
CA THR A 13 -12.94 -0.88 -16.67
C THR A 13 -11.76 -0.13 -16.05
N ARG A 14 -11.30 0.96 -16.68
CA ARG A 14 -10.22 1.81 -16.12
C ARG A 14 -10.59 2.45 -14.79
N VAL A 15 -11.81 2.97 -14.64
CA VAL A 15 -12.29 3.54 -13.37
C VAL A 15 -12.32 2.48 -12.28
N ARG A 16 -12.86 1.29 -12.57
CA ARG A 16 -12.90 0.18 -11.61
C ARG A 16 -11.49 -0.25 -11.18
N GLU A 17 -10.57 -0.41 -12.12
CA GLU A 17 -9.17 -0.77 -11.82
C GLU A 17 -8.50 0.27 -10.91
N ARG A 18 -8.67 1.57 -11.20
CA ARG A 18 -8.13 2.65 -10.37
C ARG A 18 -8.73 2.66 -8.96
N LEU A 19 -10.04 2.41 -8.84
CA LEU A 19 -10.70 2.28 -7.54
C LEU A 19 -10.14 1.10 -6.75
N LEU A 20 -9.97 -0.07 -7.37
CA LEU A 20 -9.41 -1.24 -6.71
C LEU A 20 -7.96 -1.00 -6.25
N VAL A 21 -7.14 -0.38 -7.10
CA VAL A 21 -5.76 -0.01 -6.73
C VAL A 21 -5.75 0.98 -5.57
N GLY A 22 -6.63 1.97 -5.58
CA GLY A 22 -6.77 2.95 -4.50
C GLY A 22 -7.16 2.29 -3.17
N VAL A 23 -8.17 1.41 -3.19
CA VAL A 23 -8.60 0.66 -2.01
C VAL A 23 -7.49 -0.23 -1.48
N LEU A 24 -6.77 -0.93 -2.36
CA LEU A 24 -5.62 -1.75 -1.97
C LEU A 24 -4.56 -0.91 -1.25
N LEU A 25 -4.18 0.24 -1.81
CA LEU A 25 -3.19 1.13 -1.19
C LEU A 25 -3.65 1.66 0.16
N LEU A 26 -4.94 2.00 0.28
CA LEU A 26 -5.51 2.46 1.55
C LEU A 26 -5.40 1.39 2.62
N VAL A 27 -5.82 0.16 2.31
CA VAL A 27 -5.81 -0.97 3.25
C VAL A 27 -4.38 -1.34 3.65
N VAL A 28 -3.47 -1.45 2.68
CA VAL A 28 -2.06 -1.78 2.94
C VAL A 28 -1.37 -0.68 3.77
N SER A 29 -1.70 0.58 3.52
CA SER A 29 -1.20 1.70 4.36
C SER A 29 -1.76 1.65 5.78
N GLY A 30 -3.04 1.33 5.93
CA GLY A 30 -3.65 1.15 7.25
C GLY A 30 -2.97 0.03 8.04
N PHE A 31 -2.72 -1.12 7.42
CA PHE A 31 -1.99 -2.21 8.08
C PHE A 31 -0.54 -1.85 8.38
N ALA A 32 0.17 -1.16 7.48
CA ALA A 32 1.53 -0.71 7.75
C ALA A 32 1.59 0.20 8.98
N LEU A 33 0.66 1.15 9.11
CA LEU A 33 0.56 2.02 10.29
C LEU A 33 0.25 1.25 11.56
N LEU A 34 -0.68 0.29 11.51
CA LEU A 34 -1.02 -0.54 12.67
C LEU A 34 0.16 -1.41 13.12
N LEU A 35 0.94 -1.92 12.17
CA LEU A 35 2.13 -2.72 12.47
C LEU A 35 3.25 -1.86 13.04
N LEU A 36 3.49 -0.66 12.49
CA LEU A 36 4.49 0.28 13.01
C LEU A 36 4.13 0.80 14.42
N ALA A 37 2.84 0.99 14.71
CA ALA A 37 2.38 1.44 16.03
C ALA A 37 2.34 0.30 17.05
N GLY A 38 2.35 -0.95 16.60
CA GLY A 38 2.15 -2.14 17.43
C GLY A 38 3.47 -2.79 17.82
N HIS A 39 3.69 -2.96 19.12
CA HIS A 39 4.69 -3.88 19.66
C HIS A 39 4.17 -5.34 19.56
N GLY A 40 4.67 -6.07 18.57
CA GLY A 40 4.37 -7.49 18.35
C GLY A 40 5.56 -8.41 18.66
N PRO A 41 5.33 -9.72 18.83
CA PRO A 41 6.41 -10.69 19.09
C PRO A 41 7.44 -10.76 17.95
N TRP A 42 7.03 -10.37 16.74
CA TRP A 42 7.87 -10.31 15.54
C TRP A 42 8.49 -8.94 15.28
N ALA A 43 8.29 -7.96 16.17
CA ALA A 43 8.89 -6.64 15.99
C ALA A 43 10.43 -6.73 16.06
N GLY A 44 10.97 -7.67 16.85
CA GLY A 44 12.41 -7.80 17.03
C GLY A 44 12.99 -6.67 17.88
N PRO A 45 14.33 -6.56 17.96
CA PRO A 45 14.99 -5.55 18.75
C PRO A 45 14.70 -4.13 18.23
N VAL A 46 14.72 -3.16 19.14
CA VAL A 46 14.65 -1.74 18.79
C VAL A 46 15.99 -1.35 18.16
N LEU A 47 15.94 -0.84 16.93
CA LEU A 47 17.09 -0.32 16.20
C LEU A 47 17.33 1.16 16.50
N VAL A 48 16.25 1.94 16.61
CA VAL A 48 16.30 3.39 16.89
C VAL A 48 15.25 3.74 17.92
N THR A 49 15.66 4.30 19.05
CA THR A 49 14.72 4.81 20.05
C THR A 49 14.19 6.18 19.64
N ILE A 50 12.86 6.34 19.56
CA ILE A 50 12.21 7.63 19.25
C ILE A 50 11.76 8.31 20.56
N THR A 51 11.15 7.55 21.46
CA THR A 51 10.72 7.99 22.79
C THR A 51 11.10 6.96 23.85
N GLN A 52 10.88 7.26 25.13
CA GLN A 52 11.15 6.31 26.22
C GLN A 52 10.34 5.00 26.10
N SER A 53 9.21 5.00 25.39
CA SER A 53 8.31 3.85 25.25
C SER A 53 8.13 3.35 23.82
N HIS A 54 8.76 4.00 22.84
CA HIS A 54 8.59 3.69 21.43
C HIS A 54 9.89 3.86 20.65
N GLY A 55 10.16 2.92 19.75
CA GLY A 55 11.29 2.97 18.85
C GLY A 55 10.93 2.33 17.52
N ILE A 56 11.82 2.48 16.55
CA ILE A 56 11.80 1.75 15.31
C ILE A 56 12.42 0.39 15.59
N ASN A 57 11.66 -0.65 15.35
CA ASN A 57 12.07 -2.03 15.51
C ASN A 57 12.56 -2.60 14.17
N GLU A 58 13.33 -3.69 14.21
CA GLU A 58 13.80 -4.37 13.00
C GLU A 58 12.64 -4.79 12.07
N GLY A 59 11.53 -5.25 12.67
CA GLY A 59 10.31 -5.59 11.94
C GLY A 59 9.70 -4.41 11.18
N ASP A 60 9.85 -3.18 11.67
CA ASP A 60 9.30 -1.99 11.01
C ASP A 60 9.99 -1.71 9.68
N VAL A 61 11.29 -2.06 9.58
CA VAL A 61 12.04 -1.92 8.32
C VAL A 61 11.41 -2.79 7.23
N VAL A 62 11.06 -4.04 7.57
CA VAL A 62 10.41 -4.97 6.64
C VAL A 62 9.02 -4.46 6.24
N VAL A 63 8.26 -3.91 7.19
CA VAL A 63 6.94 -3.34 6.93
C VAL A 63 7.04 -2.14 5.98
N VAL A 64 7.96 -1.21 6.23
CA VAL A 64 8.17 -0.02 5.38
C VAL A 64 8.62 -0.43 3.97
N VAL A 65 9.58 -1.35 3.85
CA VAL A 65 10.06 -1.84 2.55
C VAL A 65 8.93 -2.53 1.77
N GLY A 66 8.16 -3.40 2.43
CA GLY A 66 7.02 -4.09 1.82
C GLY A 66 5.92 -3.13 1.37
N TRP A 67 5.61 -2.13 2.21
CA TRP A 67 4.66 -1.07 1.88
C TRP A 67 5.11 -0.24 0.67
N LEU A 68 6.38 0.18 0.64
CA LEU A 68 6.96 0.91 -0.50
C LEU A 68 6.92 0.08 -1.78
N ALA A 69 7.26 -1.21 -1.72
CA ALA A 69 7.19 -2.11 -2.86
C ALA A 69 5.76 -2.22 -3.39
N ALA A 70 4.76 -2.37 -2.51
CA ALA A 70 3.35 -2.39 -2.89
C ALA A 70 2.91 -1.08 -3.56
N ALA A 71 3.32 0.07 -3.00
CA ALA A 71 3.04 1.40 -3.54
C ALA A 71 3.65 1.60 -4.94
N VAL A 72 4.90 1.18 -5.14
CA VAL A 72 5.57 1.24 -6.44
C VAL A 72 4.88 0.35 -7.46
N CYS A 73 4.56 -0.89 -7.10
CA CYS A 73 3.84 -1.81 -7.99
C CYS A 73 2.47 -1.25 -8.41
N ALA A 74 1.71 -0.70 -7.46
CA ALA A 74 0.44 -0.04 -7.74
C ALA A 74 0.60 1.16 -8.69
N ALA A 75 1.59 2.01 -8.45
CA ALA A 75 1.87 3.15 -9.31
C ALA A 75 2.27 2.73 -10.73
N LEU A 76 3.11 1.69 -10.86
CA LEU A 76 3.50 1.13 -12.16
C LEU A 76 2.30 0.51 -12.90
N LEU A 77 1.40 -0.17 -12.17
CA LEU A 77 0.19 -0.75 -12.75
C LEU A 77 -0.73 0.33 -13.32
N VAL A 78 -0.87 1.46 -12.62
CA VAL A 78 -1.66 2.61 -13.09
C VAL A 78 -0.98 3.34 -14.26
N ARG A 79 0.36 3.40 -14.29
CA ARG A 79 1.13 4.09 -15.36
C ARG A 79 1.20 3.30 -16.67
N ARG A 80 1.13 1.97 -16.62
CA ARG A 80 1.24 1.09 -17.80
C ARG A 80 -0.08 0.94 -18.59
N ARG A 81 -1.17 1.63 -18.20
CA ARG A 81 -2.54 1.46 -18.69
C ARG A 81 -3.17 2.79 -19.08
#